data_AF-A0A0G3GRN5-F1
#
_entry.id   AF-A0A0G3GRN5-F1
#
_cell.length_a   1.000
_cell.length_b   1.000
_cell.length_c   1.000
_cell.angle_alpha   90.00
_cell.angle_beta   90.00
_cell.angle_gamma   90.00
#
_symmetry.space_group_name_H-M   'P 1'
#
loop_
_entity.id
_entity.type
_entity.pdbx_description
1 polymer ?
#
loop_
_entity_poly.entity_id
_entity_poly.type
_entity_poly.pdbx_seq_one_letter_code
_entity_poly.pdbx_strand_id
1 'polypeptide(L)'
;MRNLDFFLAAVFALAAVYTKFAGNPWWVPVLLIVLAGGRLFTGMQKRAREQRLQRNPIVLDDEQLATIRDMKARGQEIAAIKQVRLWYRDADLLTARQLVDAA
;
A
#
# COMPACT_ATOMS: atom_id res chain seq x y z
N MET A 1 -0.76 12.29 -2.50
CA MET A 1 -2.09 12.92 -2.30
C MET A 1 -3.11 11.84 -1.95
N ARG A 2 -3.58 11.79 -0.69
CA ARG A 2 -4.37 10.69 -0.12
C ARG A 2 -5.68 10.36 -0.85
N ASN A 3 -6.24 11.31 -1.60
CA ASN A 3 -7.56 11.18 -2.23
C ASN A 3 -7.52 11.16 -3.77
N LEU A 4 -6.34 11.14 -4.39
CA LEU A 4 -6.23 11.27 -5.85
C LEU A 4 -6.89 10.10 -6.62
N ASP A 5 -6.76 8.88 -6.10
CA ASP A 5 -7.36 7.69 -6.71
C ASP A 5 -8.90 7.72 -6.63
N PHE A 6 -9.46 8.21 -5.52
CA PHE A 6 -10.90 8.42 -5.36
C PHE A 6 -11.42 9.55 -6.24
N PHE A 7 -10.66 10.63 -6.39
CA PHE A 7 -11.00 11.74 -7.28
C PHE A 7 -11.04 11.27 -8.74
N LEU A 8 -10.03 10.52 -9.18
CA LEU A 8 -10.03 9.93 -10.53
C LEU A 8 -11.22 8.99 -10.73
N ALA A 9 -11.52 8.12 -9.77
CA ALA A 9 -12.68 7.24 -9.85
C ALA A 9 -14.00 8.02 -10.01
N ALA A 10 -14.16 9.13 -9.25
CA ALA A 10 -15.33 9.99 -9.37
C ALA A 10 -15.42 10.68 -10.74
N VAL A 11 -14.30 11.19 -11.28
CA VAL A 11 -14.25 11.80 -12.61
C VAL A 11 -14.61 10.79 -13.71
N PHE A 12 -14.05 9.57 -13.64
CA PHE A 12 -14.38 8.50 -14.60
C PHE A 12 -15.84 8.07 -14.50
N ALA A 13 -16.41 8.00 -13.29
CA ALA A 13 -17.82 7.68 -13.09
C ALA A 13 -18.74 8.77 -13.68
N LEU A 14 -18.42 10.05 -13.47
CA LEU A 14 -19.16 11.17 -14.07
C LEU A 14 -19.05 11.18 -15.60
N ALA A 15 -17.86 10.91 -16.14
CA ALA A 15 -17.66 10.77 -17.59
C ALA A 15 -18.46 9.59 -18.19
N ALA A 16 -18.58 8.47 -17.47
CA ALA A 16 -19.41 7.34 -17.90
C ALA A 16 -20.90 7.73 -18.00
N VAL A 17 -21.41 8.51 -17.04
CA VAL A 17 -22.77 9.02 -17.09
C VAL A 17 -22.94 9.98 -18.27
N TYR A 18 -22.02 10.93 -18.45
CA TYR A 18 -22.08 11.90 -19.54
C TYR A 18 -22.05 11.23 -20.93
N THR A 19 -21.16 10.28 -21.13
CA THR A 19 -21.05 9.54 -22.40
C THR A 19 -22.32 8.76 -22.74
N LYS A 20 -23.04 8.25 -21.75
CA LYS A 20 -24.36 7.61 -21.95
C LYS A 20 -25.41 8.59 -22.47
N PHE A 21 -25.42 9.83 -21.97
CA PHE A 21 -26.35 10.88 -22.44
C PHE A 21 -25.96 11.43 -23.82
N ALA A 22 -24.67 11.43 -24.16
CA ALA A 22 -24.16 11.90 -25.45
C ALA A 22 -24.42 10.93 -26.63
N GLY A 23 -25.13 9.82 -26.43
CA GLY A 23 -25.44 8.84 -27.48
C GLY A 23 -24.25 8.00 -27.92
N ASN A 24 -23.19 7.92 -27.11
CA ASN A 24 -22.03 7.10 -27.44
C ASN A 24 -22.38 5.59 -27.46
N PRO A 25 -21.59 4.79 -28.19
CA PRO A 25 -21.75 3.35 -28.20
C PRO A 25 -21.73 2.75 -26.79
N TRP A 26 -22.58 1.75 -26.57
CA TRP A 26 -22.83 1.14 -25.25
C TRP A 26 -21.59 0.61 -24.52
N TRP A 27 -20.51 0.30 -25.26
CA TRP A 27 -19.26 -0.23 -24.72
C TRP A 27 -18.36 0.84 -24.08
N VAL A 28 -18.50 2.11 -24.47
CA VAL A 28 -17.72 3.24 -23.92
C VAL A 28 -17.99 3.48 -22.43
N PRO A 29 -19.26 3.62 -21.96
CA PRO A 29 -19.53 3.80 -20.53
C PRO A 29 -19.14 2.56 -19.71
N VAL A 30 -19.22 1.35 -20.29
CA VAL A 30 -18.79 0.11 -19.62
C VAL A 30 -17.28 0.15 -19.33
N LEU A 31 -16.45 0.53 -20.31
CA LEU A 31 -15.00 0.67 -20.09
C LEU A 31 -14.65 1.71 -19.03
N LEU A 32 -15.36 2.85 -19.02
CA LEU A 32 -15.15 3.91 -18.02
C LEU A 32 -15.49 3.43 -16.61
N ILE A 33 -16.57 2.66 -16.45
CA ILE A 33 -16.95 2.06 -15.15
C ILE A 33 -15.91 1.05 -14.68
N VAL A 34 -15.38 0.21 -15.57
CA VAL A 34 -14.32 -0.75 -15.24
C VAL A 34 -13.06 -0.04 -14.75
N LEU A 35 -12.64 1.03 -15.45
CA LEU A 35 -11.50 1.85 -15.04
C LEU A 35 -11.73 2.55 -13.69
N ALA A 36 -12.94 3.08 -13.46
CA ALA A 36 -13.33 3.69 -12.19
C ALA A 36 -13.28 2.67 -11.04
N GLY A 37 -13.79 1.45 -11.27
CA GLY A 37 -13.75 0.35 -10.31
C GLY A 37 -12.32 -0.06 -9.94
N GLY A 38 -11.42 -0.18 -10.92
CA GLY A 38 -10.01 -0.46 -10.66
C GLY A 38 -9.33 0.62 -9.83
N ARG A 39 -9.60 1.90 -10.12
CA ARG A 39 -9.08 3.02 -9.34
C ARG A 39 -9.62 3.05 -7.91
N LEU A 40 -10.91 2.75 -7.73
CA LEU A 40 -11.51 2.65 -6.41
C LEU A 40 -10.85 1.54 -5.58
N PHE A 41 -10.65 0.36 -6.18
CA PHE A 41 -10.05 -0.79 -5.50
C PHE A 41 -8.62 -0.50 -5.03
N THR A 42 -7.79 0.06 -5.92
CA THR A 42 -6.41 0.45 -5.57
C THR A 42 -6.36 1.55 -4.50
N GLY A 43 -7.27 2.54 -4.58
CA GLY A 43 -7.41 3.57 -3.55
C GLY A 43 -7.81 2.99 -2.18
N MET A 44 -8.74 2.03 -2.16
CA MET A 44 -9.16 1.34 -0.93
C MET A 44 -8.03 0.50 -0.32
N GLN A 45 -7.28 -0.26 -1.12
CA GLN A 45 -6.14 -1.04 -0.62
C GLN A 45 -5.06 -0.15 0.01
N LYS A 46 -4.69 0.96 -0.65
CA LYS A 46 -3.73 1.91 -0.11
C LYS A 46 -4.19 2.49 1.23
N ARG A 47 -5.45 2.93 1.29
CA ARG A 47 -6.05 3.47 2.53
C ARG A 47 -6.09 2.43 3.66
N ALA A 48 -6.44 1.18 3.35
CA ALA A 48 -6.45 0.11 4.33
C ALA A 48 -5.04 -0.19 4.88
N ARG A 49 -4.01 -0.17 4.02
CA ARG A 49 -2.61 -0.33 4.43
C ARG A 49 -2.14 0.82 5.30
N GLU A 50 -2.42 2.07 4.92
CA GLU A 50 -2.09 3.26 5.71
C GLU A 50 -2.77 3.22 7.10
N GLN A 51 -4.04 2.85 7.17
CA GLN A 51 -4.76 2.72 8.43
C GLN A 51 -4.20 1.63 9.34
N ARG A 52 -3.75 0.50 8.78
CA ARG A 52 -3.07 -0.55 9.57
C ARG A 52 -1.76 -0.05 10.16
N LEU A 53 -0.95 0.65 9.37
CA LEU A 53 0.31 1.26 9.81
C LEU A 53 0.10 2.34 10.88
N GLN A 54 -0.97 3.12 10.79
CA GLN A 54 -1.32 4.10 11.84
C GLN A 54 -1.78 3.44 13.14
N ARG A 55 -2.46 2.29 13.06
CA ARG A 55 -3.01 1.60 14.23
C ARG A 55 -1.95 0.78 14.97
N ASN A 56 -1.03 0.14 14.24
CA ASN A 56 0.11 -0.58 14.78
C ASN A 56 1.38 -0.05 14.10
N PRO A 57 1.99 1.01 14.64
CA PRO A 57 3.25 1.51 14.10
C PRO A 57 4.33 0.43 14.24
N ILE A 58 5.09 0.23 13.17
CA ILE A 58 6.18 -0.74 13.14
C ILE A 58 7.36 -0.12 13.89
N VAL A 59 7.43 -0.37 15.19
CA VAL A 59 8.51 0.09 16.08
C VAL A 59 9.12 -1.14 16.73
N LEU A 60 10.43 -1.31 16.55
CA LEU A 60 11.19 -2.39 17.17
C LEU A 60 11.29 -2.15 18.67
N ASP A 61 10.98 -3.17 19.46
CA ASP A 61 11.24 -3.18 20.90
C ASP A 61 12.75 -3.39 21.18
N ASP A 62 13.21 -3.06 22.39
CA ASP A 62 14.62 -3.13 22.78
C ASP A 62 15.22 -4.54 22.57
N GLU A 63 14.43 -5.59 22.84
CA GLU A 63 14.83 -6.98 22.61
C GLU A 63 14.99 -7.32 21.12
N GLN A 64 14.08 -6.82 20.28
CA GLN A 64 14.14 -7.01 18.84
C GLN A 64 15.32 -6.25 18.23
N LEU A 65 15.60 -5.06 18.76
CA LEU A 65 16.71 -4.21 18.33
C LEU A 65 18.06 -4.85 18.70
N ALA A 66 18.17 -5.42 19.90
CA ALA A 66 19.33 -6.22 20.31
C ALA A 66 19.54 -7.44 19.40
N THR A 67 18.46 -8.14 19.05
CA THR A 67 18.50 -9.29 18.14
C THR A 67 18.98 -8.91 16.75
N ILE A 68 18.47 -7.80 16.18
CA ILE A 68 18.91 -7.33 14.86
C ILE A 68 20.39 -6.91 14.90
N ARG A 69 20.85 -6.25 15.97
CA ARG A 69 22.25 -5.87 16.13
C ARG A 69 23.18 -7.08 16.18
N ASP A 70 22.81 -8.11 16.92
CA ASP A 70 23.57 -9.37 16.95
C ASP A 70 23.60 -10.05 15.57
N MET A 71 22.46 -10.09 14.86
CA MET A 71 22.42 -10.62 13.48
C MET A 71 23.30 -9.81 12.52
N LYS A 72 23.32 -8.47 12.62
CA LYS A 72 24.21 -7.60 11.84
C LYS A 72 25.67 -7.83 12.17
N ALA A 73 26.02 -7.96 13.44
CA ALA A 73 27.39 -8.27 13.88
C ALA A 73 27.90 -9.60 13.30
N ARG A 74 27.00 -10.55 13.06
CA ARG A 74 27.29 -11.85 12.42
C ARG A 74 27.28 -11.81 10.88
N GLY A 75 27.05 -10.63 10.27
CA GLY A 75 26.95 -10.47 8.82
C GLY A 75 25.65 -11.02 8.21
N GLN A 76 24.62 -11.27 9.01
CA GLN A 76 23.37 -11.92 8.60
C GLN A 76 22.25 -10.91 8.28
N GLU A 77 22.57 -9.87 7.51
CA GLU A 77 21.66 -8.74 7.25
C GLU A 77 20.37 -9.16 6.51
N ILE A 78 20.49 -10.06 5.53
CA ILE A 78 19.32 -10.60 4.80
C ILE A 78 18.40 -11.40 5.74
N ALA A 79 18.96 -12.11 6.73
CA ALA A 79 18.19 -12.86 7.70
C ALA A 79 17.47 -11.91 8.68
N ALA A 80 18.14 -10.83 9.11
CA ALA A 80 17.52 -9.79 9.93
C ALA A 80 16.32 -9.14 9.24
N ILE A 81 16.42 -8.84 7.94
CA ILE A 81 15.30 -8.29 7.16
C ILE A 81 14.11 -9.27 7.11
N LYS A 82 14.38 -10.57 6.93
CA LYS A 82 13.33 -11.60 6.97
C LYS A 82 12.69 -11.71 8.35
N GLN A 83 13.49 -11.58 9.42
CA GLN A 83 13.02 -11.62 10.80
C GLN A 83 12.07 -10.46 11.10
N VAL A 84 12.40 -9.23 10.68
CA VAL A 84 11.50 -8.08 10.83
C VAL A 84 10.17 -8.30 10.11
N ARG A 85 10.20 -8.89 8.91
CA ARG A 85 8.98 -9.21 8.16
C ARG A 85 8.14 -10.34 8.77
N LEU A 86 8.76 -11.21 9.58
CA LEU A 86 8.06 -12.23 10.36
C LEU A 86 7.35 -11.61 11.57
N TRP A 87 8.01 -10.67 12.27
CA TRP A 87 7.40 -9.95 13.39
C TRP A 87 6.30 -8.99 12.95
N TYR A 88 6.47 -8.32 11.83
CA TYR A 88 5.54 -7.32 11.32
C TYR A 88 5.00 -7.74 9.95
N ARG A 89 3.79 -8.31 9.97
CA ARG A 89 3.09 -8.79 8.76
C ARG A 89 2.97 -7.71 7.67
N ASP A 90 2.80 -6.45 8.07
CA ASP A 90 2.59 -5.33 7.14
C ASP A 90 3.92 -4.59 6.80
N ALA A 91 5.07 -5.04 7.29
CA ALA A 91 6.38 -4.50 6.91
C ALA A 91 6.72 -4.94 5.48
N ASP A 92 6.83 -3.98 4.56
CA ASP A 92 7.41 -4.29 3.26
C ASP A 92 8.95 -4.39 3.35
N LEU A 93 9.56 -4.85 2.25
CA LEU A 93 10.99 -5.08 2.18
C LEU A 93 11.83 -3.82 2.43
N LEU A 94 11.44 -2.68 1.88
CA LEU A 94 12.12 -1.40 2.06
C LEU A 94 11.99 -0.93 3.52
N THR A 95 10.79 -1.02 4.10
CA THR A 95 10.58 -0.66 5.51
C THR A 95 11.39 -1.57 6.44
N ALA A 96 11.36 -2.88 6.21
CA ALA A 96 12.13 -3.83 7.01
C ALA A 96 13.63 -3.60 6.90
N ARG A 97 14.13 -3.27 5.71
CA ARG A 97 15.53 -2.90 5.49
C ARG A 97 15.90 -1.63 6.23
N GLN A 98 15.10 -0.57 6.13
CA GLN A 98 15.33 0.68 6.86
C GLN A 98 15.39 0.46 8.38
N LEU A 99 14.54 -0.40 8.92
CA LEU A 99 14.55 -0.75 10.35
C LEU A 99 15.82 -1.50 10.75
N VAL A 100 16.32 -2.39 9.90
CA VAL A 100 17.59 -3.10 10.12
C VAL A 100 18.78 -2.15 9.98
N ASP A 101 18.77 -1.25 9.02
CA ASP A 101 19.82 -0.27 8.81
C ASP A 101 19.92 0.72 9.99
N ALA A 102 18.77 1.11 10.56
CA ALA A 102 18.67 2.02 11.70
C ALA A 102 18.98 1.39 13.07
N ALA A 103 19.01 0.06 13.17
CA ALA A 103 19.35 -0.68 14.39
C ALA A 103 20.87 -0.77 14.61
#